data_AF-A0A7D8Z0H2-F1
#
_entry.id   AF-A0A7D8Z0H2-F1
#
_cell.length_a   1.000
_cell.length_b   1.000
_cell.length_c   1.000
_cell.angle_alpha   90.00
_cell.angle_beta   90.00
_cell.angle_gamma   90.00
#
_symmetry.space_group_name_H-M   'P 1'
#
loop_
_entity.id
_entity.type
_entity.pdbx_description
1 polymer ?
#
loop_
_entity_poly.entity_id
_entity_poly.type
_entity_poly.pdbx_seq_one_letter_code
_entity_poly.pdbx_strand_id
1 'polypeptide(L)'
;MPWRQSQRQRLDYFANNKTEGNAAILVGRSTGPVVEEYPVKQMVEEWFDIGLAGRPHQCNEEDGTCEEAKREFEWRDTVRGEKALLYKYVIDVDGNGWSSRFRRLLLGNNVVLKSTAFPEWFNDFLVPWYHYVPIQTDYSDVFDIMAYFRGAPDGSTAGRDDVAREISKNAMDFVHNHWRWVGVCGQS
;
A
#
# COMPACT_ATOMS: atom_id res chain seq x y z
N MET A 1 20.40 3.49 -8.42
CA MET A 1 19.43 2.47 -8.85
C MET A 1 18.79 2.92 -10.15
N PRO A 2 18.62 2.04 -11.16
CA PRO A 2 17.79 2.34 -12.32
C PRO A 2 16.38 2.74 -11.87
N TRP A 3 15.80 3.79 -12.45
CA TRP A 3 14.54 4.36 -11.97
C TRP A 3 13.37 3.34 -12.05
N ARG A 4 13.38 2.43 -13.02
CA ARG A 4 12.40 1.33 -13.15
C ARG A 4 12.40 0.35 -11.98
N GLN A 5 13.53 0.24 -11.28
CA GLN A 5 13.69 -0.64 -10.12
C GLN A 5 13.36 0.06 -8.80
N SER A 6 13.04 1.36 -8.83
CA SER A 6 12.64 2.06 -7.62
C SER A 6 11.31 1.51 -7.10
N GLN A 7 11.15 1.58 -5.78
CA GLN A 7 10.02 0.99 -5.06
C GLN A 7 8.66 1.47 -5.61
N ARG A 8 8.53 2.75 -5.96
CA ARG A 8 7.26 3.33 -6.46
C ARG A 8 6.94 2.88 -7.89
N GLN A 9 7.93 2.77 -8.76
CA GLN A 9 7.73 2.24 -10.10
C GLN A 9 7.39 0.75 -10.08
N ARG A 10 8.06 -0.04 -9.24
CA ARG A 10 7.71 -1.46 -9.04
C ARG A 10 6.29 -1.65 -8.51
N LEU A 11 5.81 -0.75 -7.64
CA LEU A 11 4.43 -0.79 -7.17
C LEU A 11 3.44 -0.52 -8.31
N ASP A 12 3.74 0.46 -9.17
CA ASP A 12 2.89 0.79 -10.32
C ASP A 12 2.81 -0.39 -11.30
N TYR A 13 3.95 -1.02 -11.63
CA TYR A 13 3.96 -2.22 -12.46
C TYR A 13 3.17 -3.37 -11.83
N PHE A 14 3.34 -3.63 -10.53
CA PHE A 14 2.61 -4.69 -9.82
C PHE A 14 1.09 -4.44 -9.85
N ALA A 15 0.68 -3.23 -9.48
CA ALA A 15 -0.72 -2.85 -9.34
C ALA A 15 -1.43 -2.61 -10.68
N ASN A 16 -0.69 -2.53 -11.79
CA ASN A 16 -1.26 -2.43 -13.13
C ASN A 16 -0.87 -3.63 -14.02
N ASN A 17 -0.41 -4.73 -13.41
CA ASN A 17 -0.04 -5.93 -14.16
C ASN A 17 -1.30 -6.64 -14.70
N LYS A 18 -1.59 -6.45 -15.99
CA LYS A 18 -2.73 -7.06 -16.68
C LYS A 18 -2.35 -8.28 -17.51
N THR A 19 -1.26 -8.97 -17.17
CA THR A 19 -0.90 -10.25 -17.83
C THR A 19 -2.00 -11.29 -17.68
N GLU A 20 -2.13 -12.18 -18.67
CA GLU A 20 -3.08 -13.30 -18.66
C GLU A 20 -2.67 -14.46 -17.73
N GLY A 21 -1.67 -14.27 -16.87
CA GLY A 21 -1.20 -15.28 -15.94
C GLY A 21 -2.09 -15.44 -14.70
N ASN A 22 -1.94 -16.58 -14.04
CA ASN A 22 -2.51 -16.84 -12.73
C ASN A 22 -1.47 -16.62 -11.63
N ALA A 23 -1.93 -16.29 -10.44
CA ALA A 23 -1.12 -16.34 -9.23
C ALA A 23 -1.86 -17.09 -8.12
N ALA A 24 -1.09 -17.86 -7.35
CA ALA A 24 -1.58 -18.61 -6.22
C ALA A 24 -1.68 -17.69 -5.00
N ILE A 25 -2.82 -17.72 -4.31
CA ILE A 25 -3.09 -16.93 -3.11
C ILE A 25 -3.73 -17.79 -2.01
N LEU A 26 -3.53 -17.40 -0.76
CA LEU A 26 -4.14 -18.03 0.40
C LEU A 26 -5.56 -17.50 0.63
N VAL A 27 -6.55 -18.37 0.47
CA VAL A 27 -7.97 -18.05 0.66
C VAL A 27 -8.53 -18.82 1.85
N GLY A 28 -9.30 -18.15 2.70
CA GLY A 28 -10.01 -18.80 3.81
C GLY A 28 -11.19 -19.64 3.32
N ARG A 29 -11.29 -20.90 3.75
CA ARG A 29 -12.46 -21.76 3.54
C ARG A 29 -12.98 -22.27 4.88
N SER A 30 -14.18 -22.85 4.88
CA SER A 30 -14.78 -23.45 6.09
C SER A 30 -13.90 -24.57 6.69
N THR A 31 -13.11 -25.25 5.85
CA THR A 31 -12.16 -26.29 6.24
C THR A 31 -10.79 -25.77 6.63
N GLY A 32 -10.55 -24.46 6.55
CA GLY A 32 -9.27 -23.81 6.80
C GLY A 32 -8.72 -23.06 5.58
N PRO A 33 -7.54 -22.44 5.70
CA PRO A 33 -6.88 -21.74 4.61
C PRO A 33 -6.42 -22.73 3.53
N VAL A 34 -6.63 -22.39 2.27
CA VAL A 34 -6.17 -23.18 1.11
C VAL A 34 -5.51 -22.25 0.09
N VAL A 35 -4.55 -22.80 -0.66
CA VAL A 35 -3.90 -22.08 -1.75
C VAL A 35 -4.68 -22.35 -3.04
N GLU A 36 -5.15 -21.29 -3.68
CA GLU A 36 -5.92 -21.35 -4.93
C GLU A 36 -5.35 -20.38 -5.96
N GLU A 37 -5.46 -20.72 -7.24
CA GLU A 37 -5.00 -19.87 -8.33
C GLU A 37 -6.12 -18.98 -8.87
N TYR A 38 -5.81 -17.69 -9.02
CA TYR A 38 -6.70 -16.72 -9.62
C TYR A 38 -5.99 -15.93 -10.72
N PRO A 39 -6.71 -15.49 -11.77
CA PRO A 39 -6.15 -14.59 -12.79
C PRO A 39 -5.62 -13.31 -12.15
N VAL A 40 -4.36 -12.95 -12.43
CA VAL A 40 -3.73 -11.73 -11.90
C VAL A 40 -4.55 -10.49 -12.26
N LYS A 41 -5.01 -10.44 -13.52
CA LYS A 41 -5.85 -9.34 -14.01
C LYS A 41 -7.11 -9.14 -13.16
N GLN A 42 -7.79 -10.23 -12.75
CA GLN A 42 -8.99 -10.13 -11.92
C GLN A 42 -8.68 -9.52 -10.55
N MET A 43 -7.60 -9.98 -9.91
CA MET A 43 -7.19 -9.47 -8.60
C MET A 43 -6.79 -8.00 -8.66
N VAL A 44 -6.03 -7.61 -9.70
CA VAL A 44 -5.62 -6.22 -9.92
C VAL A 44 -6.83 -5.30 -10.13
N GLU A 45 -7.77 -5.69 -11.00
CA GLU A 45 -8.95 -4.86 -11.31
C GLU A 45 -9.92 -4.74 -10.13
N GLU A 46 -10.03 -5.77 -9.28
CA GLU A 46 -10.92 -5.76 -8.12
C GLU A 46 -10.31 -5.02 -6.92
N TRP A 47 -9.00 -5.10 -6.71
CA TRP A 47 -8.38 -4.64 -5.45
C TRP A 47 -7.55 -3.37 -5.56
N PHE A 48 -7.07 -2.98 -6.76
CA PHE A 48 -6.10 -1.90 -6.86
C PHE A 48 -6.58 -0.72 -7.72
N ASP A 49 -6.42 0.47 -7.13
CA ASP A 49 -6.48 1.77 -7.82
C ASP A 49 -5.21 2.54 -7.47
N ILE A 50 -4.11 2.20 -8.14
CA ILE A 50 -2.77 2.73 -7.88
C ILE A 50 -2.21 3.31 -9.18
N GLY A 51 -1.66 4.52 -9.10
CA GLY A 51 -0.96 5.17 -10.21
C GLY A 51 0.01 6.24 -9.73
N LEU A 52 1.02 6.53 -10.54
CA LEU A 52 1.93 7.66 -10.32
C LEU A 52 1.20 8.99 -10.55
N ALA A 53 1.32 9.93 -9.60
CA ALA A 53 0.59 11.18 -9.65
C ALA A 53 1.39 12.32 -10.31
N GLY A 54 0.72 13.14 -11.12
CA GLY A 54 1.27 14.35 -11.70
C GLY A 54 2.14 14.11 -12.94
N ARG A 55 3.45 14.35 -12.83
CA ARG A 55 4.39 14.21 -13.95
C ARG A 55 5.77 13.73 -13.47
N PRO A 56 6.62 13.18 -14.36
CA PRO A 56 8.01 12.89 -14.02
C PRO A 56 8.71 14.12 -13.44
N HIS A 57 9.43 13.95 -12.32
CA HIS A 57 10.13 15.06 -11.64
C HIS A 57 11.57 14.71 -11.25
N GLN A 58 11.89 13.44 -11.04
CA GLN A 58 13.22 12.97 -10.67
C GLN A 58 13.89 12.26 -11.85
N CYS A 59 13.90 12.95 -12.98
CA CYS A 59 14.43 12.49 -14.26
C CYS A 59 15.17 13.66 -14.92
N ASN A 60 15.92 13.38 -15.98
CA ASN A 60 16.63 14.35 -16.77
C ASN A 60 15.96 14.49 -18.14
N GLU A 61 15.71 15.73 -18.55
CA GLU A 61 15.09 16.03 -19.85
C GLU A 61 16.10 15.86 -21.00
N GLU A 62 17.39 16.16 -20.75
CA GLU A 62 18.45 16.15 -21.78
C GLU A 62 18.82 14.73 -22.22
N ASP A 63 18.72 13.75 -21.33
CA ASP A 63 18.99 12.33 -21.63
C ASP A 63 17.74 11.54 -22.03
N GLY A 64 16.58 12.21 -22.10
CA GLY A 64 15.30 11.61 -22.52
C GLY A 64 14.60 10.77 -21.45
N THR A 65 15.15 10.63 -20.23
CA THR A 65 14.55 9.78 -19.19
C THR A 65 13.18 10.27 -18.72
N CYS A 66 12.94 11.60 -18.75
CA CYS A 66 11.61 12.15 -18.43
C CYS A 66 10.55 11.73 -19.46
N GLU A 67 10.89 11.78 -20.75
CA GLU A 67 9.98 11.39 -21.83
C GLU A 67 9.73 9.87 -21.85
N GLU A 68 10.73 9.05 -21.51
CA GLU A 68 10.53 7.62 -21.29
C GLU A 68 9.53 7.36 -20.15
N ALA A 69 9.76 7.93 -18.97
CA ALA A 69 8.87 7.74 -17.82
C ALA A 69 7.45 8.25 -18.08
N LYS A 70 7.30 9.31 -18.88
CA LYS A 70 6.00 9.84 -19.28
C LYS A 70 5.22 8.89 -20.18
N ARG A 71 5.89 8.13 -21.04
CA ARG A 71 5.27 7.16 -21.96
C ARG A 71 4.99 5.81 -21.30
N GLU A 72 5.80 5.45 -20.32
CA GLU A 72 5.74 4.12 -19.69
C GLU A 72 4.61 4.00 -18.66
N PHE A 73 4.21 5.09 -18.01
CA PHE A 73 3.19 5.07 -16.97
C PHE A 73 1.94 5.86 -17.34
N GLU A 74 0.80 5.40 -16.81
CA GLU A 74 -0.43 6.17 -16.78
C GLU A 74 -0.39 7.16 -15.60
N TRP A 75 -0.04 8.40 -15.90
CA TRP A 75 0.01 9.47 -14.89
C TRP A 75 -1.40 9.90 -14.47
N ARG A 76 -1.69 9.88 -13.17
CA ARG A 76 -2.99 10.22 -12.59
C ARG A 76 -2.98 11.54 -11.84
N ASP A 77 -4.17 12.08 -11.57
CA ASP A 77 -4.32 13.24 -10.72
C ASP A 77 -3.98 12.93 -9.26
N THR A 78 -3.46 13.93 -8.55
CA THR A 78 -3.23 13.80 -7.11
C THR A 78 -4.56 13.68 -6.38
N VAL A 79 -4.75 12.58 -5.66
CA VAL A 79 -5.90 12.41 -4.75
C VAL A 79 -5.69 13.26 -3.49
N ARG A 80 -6.67 14.12 -3.17
CA ARG A 80 -6.60 15.07 -2.03
C ARG A 80 -7.89 15.05 -1.22
N GLY A 81 -7.78 15.52 0.02
CA GLY A 81 -8.92 15.76 0.90
C GLY A 81 -9.77 14.52 1.13
N GLU A 82 -11.08 14.70 1.11
CA GLU A 82 -12.08 13.67 1.40
C GLU A 82 -12.02 12.47 0.45
N LYS A 83 -11.58 12.67 -0.81
CA LYS A 83 -11.46 11.56 -1.78
C LYS A 83 -10.44 10.51 -1.31
N ALA A 84 -9.40 10.92 -0.60
CA ALA A 84 -8.41 9.98 -0.04
C ALA A 84 -8.98 9.12 1.11
N LEU A 85 -10.07 9.56 1.74
CA LEU A 85 -10.75 8.87 2.85
C LEU A 85 -11.79 7.85 2.37
N LEU A 86 -12.05 7.78 1.05
CA LEU A 86 -12.97 6.81 0.47
C LEU A 86 -12.37 5.39 0.37
N TYR A 87 -11.05 5.27 0.47
CA TYR A 87 -10.33 4.01 0.31
C TYR A 87 -10.05 3.37 1.66
N LYS A 88 -10.61 2.18 1.91
CA LYS A 88 -10.38 1.42 3.14
C LYS A 88 -8.92 1.00 3.35
N TYR A 89 -8.17 0.77 2.26
CA TYR A 89 -6.80 0.27 2.28
C TYR A 89 -5.90 1.23 1.50
N VAL A 90 -4.74 1.55 2.06
CA VAL A 90 -3.77 2.45 1.43
C VAL A 90 -2.37 1.88 1.55
N ILE A 91 -1.62 1.86 0.43
CA ILE A 91 -0.22 1.42 0.44
C ILE A 91 0.70 2.62 0.71
N ASP A 92 1.55 2.48 1.73
CA ASP A 92 2.63 3.40 2.05
C ASP A 92 3.97 2.77 1.70
N VAL A 93 4.69 3.41 0.78
CA VAL A 93 6.02 3.04 0.29
C VAL A 93 6.96 4.23 0.43
N ASP A 94 8.25 3.95 0.50
CA ASP A 94 9.29 4.97 0.61
C ASP A 94 9.47 5.75 -0.70
N GLY A 95 10.20 6.86 -0.61
CA GLY A 95 10.70 7.60 -1.76
C GLY A 95 12.21 7.60 -1.77
N ASN A 96 12.81 8.79 -1.83
CA ASN A 96 14.24 8.97 -1.61
C ASN A 96 14.68 8.72 -0.15
N GLY A 97 13.70 8.51 0.74
CA GLY A 97 13.84 8.19 2.15
C GLY A 97 12.49 7.71 2.67
N TRP A 98 12.34 7.63 3.99
CA TRP A 98 11.08 7.21 4.62
C TRP A 98 9.86 8.01 4.12
N SER A 99 8.67 7.41 4.22
CA SER A 99 7.45 8.08 3.82
C SER A 99 7.01 9.11 4.87
N SER A 100 7.09 10.39 4.52
CA SER A 100 6.53 11.48 5.33
C SER A 100 4.99 11.46 5.42
N ARG A 101 4.32 10.59 4.63
CA ARG A 101 2.86 10.47 4.59
C ARG A 101 2.32 9.55 5.66
N PHE A 102 3.14 8.64 6.21
CA PHE A 102 2.69 7.52 7.03
C PHE A 102 1.77 7.95 8.19
N ARG A 103 2.20 8.93 8.99
CA ARG A 103 1.39 9.50 10.08
C ARG A 103 0.02 10.00 9.62
N ARG A 104 -0.05 10.69 8.48
CA ARG A 104 -1.31 11.21 7.93
C ARG A 104 -2.23 10.08 7.47
N LEU A 105 -1.66 9.01 6.91
CA LEU A 105 -2.44 7.86 6.45
C LEU A 105 -3.07 7.11 7.62
N LEU A 106 -2.35 6.95 8.74
CA LEU A 106 -2.87 6.32 9.97
C LEU A 106 -4.05 7.12 10.57
N LEU A 107 -4.09 8.44 10.39
CA LEU A 107 -5.22 9.29 10.81
C LEU A 107 -6.45 9.18 9.89
N GLY A 108 -6.30 8.59 8.70
CA GLY A 108 -7.36 8.57 7.68
C GLY A 108 -8.48 7.56 7.95
N ASN A 109 -8.45 6.84 9.07
CA ASN A 109 -9.32 5.67 9.32
C ASN A 109 -9.22 4.61 8.20
N ASN A 110 -8.02 4.46 7.64
CA ASN A 110 -7.68 3.48 6.62
C ASN A 110 -6.76 2.42 7.23
N VAL A 111 -6.77 1.21 6.68
CA VAL A 111 -5.71 0.23 6.93
C VAL A 111 -4.50 0.61 6.08
N VAL A 112 -3.38 0.90 6.72
CA VAL A 112 -2.14 1.24 6.03
C VAL A 112 -1.31 -0.03 5.82
N LEU A 113 -1.06 -0.38 4.56
CA LEU A 113 -0.13 -1.43 4.15
C LEU A 113 1.25 -0.79 3.96
N LYS A 114 2.18 -1.06 4.86
CA LYS A 114 3.48 -0.37 4.93
C LYS A 114 4.60 -1.26 4.38
N SER A 115 5.24 -0.80 3.32
CA SER A 115 6.49 -1.34 2.80
C SER A 115 7.60 -0.33 3.09
N THR A 116 8.63 -0.72 3.84
CA THR A 116 9.74 0.17 4.17
C THR A 116 11.07 -0.58 4.13
N ALA A 117 12.09 0.05 3.53
CA ALA A 117 13.48 -0.42 3.59
C ALA A 117 14.30 0.35 4.65
N PHE A 118 13.73 1.41 5.23
CA PHE A 118 14.41 2.26 6.20
C PHE A 118 13.99 1.89 7.62
N PRO A 119 14.93 1.91 8.59
CA PRO A 119 14.54 1.96 10.00
C PRO A 119 13.82 3.29 10.25
N GLU A 120 12.61 3.23 10.79
CA GLU A 120 11.80 4.40 11.07
C GLU A 120 11.70 4.62 12.58
N TRP A 121 11.77 5.88 13.00
CA TRP A 121 11.81 6.27 14.41
C TRP A 121 10.55 5.88 15.21
N PHE A 122 9.43 5.63 14.51
CA PHE A 122 8.18 5.22 15.15
C PHE A 122 8.09 3.72 15.41
N ASN A 123 9.07 2.92 14.94
CA ASN A 123 9.07 1.46 15.09
C ASN A 123 8.98 1.02 16.56
N ASP A 124 9.44 1.87 17.48
CA ASP A 124 9.37 1.60 18.93
C ASP A 124 7.95 1.74 19.51
N PHE A 125 7.02 2.37 18.78
CA PHE A 125 5.67 2.65 19.27
C PHE A 125 4.57 2.00 18.44
N LEU A 126 4.79 1.85 17.13
CA LEU A 126 3.81 1.24 16.24
C LEU A 126 4.07 -0.24 16.04
N VAL A 127 3.19 -1.04 16.63
CA VAL A 127 3.17 -2.50 16.50
C VAL A 127 2.57 -2.94 15.14
N PRO A 128 3.31 -3.71 14.31
CA PRO A 128 2.79 -4.33 13.10
C PRO A 128 1.61 -5.27 13.39
N TRP A 129 0.67 -5.39 12.45
CA TRP A 129 -0.63 -6.09 12.58
C TRP A 129 -1.60 -5.54 13.63
N TYR A 130 -1.17 -4.58 14.46
CA TYR A 130 -2.04 -3.89 15.41
C TYR A 130 -2.39 -2.47 14.95
N HIS A 131 -1.41 -1.69 14.47
CA HIS A 131 -1.65 -0.34 13.94
C HIS A 131 -1.55 -0.24 12.41
N TYR A 132 -0.87 -1.17 11.76
CA TYR A 132 -0.67 -1.18 10.32
C TYR A 132 -0.32 -2.59 9.85
N VAL A 133 -0.42 -2.85 8.55
CA VAL A 133 -0.10 -4.15 7.95
C VAL A 133 1.29 -4.06 7.31
N PRO A 134 2.31 -4.77 7.80
CA PRO A 134 3.60 -4.82 7.12
C PRO A 134 3.46 -5.63 5.81
N ILE A 135 4.07 -5.13 4.73
CA ILE A 135 4.12 -5.82 3.43
C ILE A 135 5.57 -5.91 2.93
N GLN A 136 5.86 -6.93 2.13
CA GLN A 136 7.19 -7.12 1.57
C GLN A 136 7.59 -6.01 0.58
N THR A 137 8.89 -5.77 0.44
CA THR A 137 9.42 -4.75 -0.49
C THR A 137 9.29 -5.14 -1.95
N ASP A 138 9.03 -6.42 -2.24
CA ASP A 138 8.73 -6.94 -3.58
C ASP A 138 7.23 -7.07 -3.87
N TYR A 139 6.38 -6.76 -2.88
CA TYR A 139 4.92 -6.84 -2.95
C TYR A 139 4.34 -8.25 -3.14
N SER A 140 5.16 -9.29 -2.96
CA SER A 140 4.77 -10.68 -3.20
C SER A 140 3.62 -11.16 -2.30
N ASP A 141 3.44 -10.56 -1.13
CA ASP A 141 2.41 -10.89 -0.14
C ASP A 141 1.14 -10.04 -0.24
N VAL A 142 1.12 -9.02 -1.12
CA VAL A 142 0.00 -8.06 -1.17
C VAL A 142 -1.29 -8.74 -1.62
N PHE A 143 -1.24 -9.70 -2.55
CA PHE A 143 -2.44 -10.42 -2.97
C PHE A 143 -3.03 -11.30 -1.85
N ASP A 144 -2.20 -12.02 -1.10
CA ASP A 144 -2.65 -12.81 0.06
C ASP A 144 -3.29 -11.92 1.14
N ILE A 145 -2.67 -10.77 1.40
CA ILE A 145 -3.18 -9.79 2.37
C ILE A 145 -4.52 -9.22 1.93
N MET A 146 -4.67 -8.90 0.65
CA MET A 146 -5.95 -8.45 0.11
C MET A 146 -6.99 -9.57 0.16
N ALA A 147 -6.64 -10.81 -0.15
CA ALA A 147 -7.54 -11.96 -0.03
C ALA A 147 -8.02 -12.17 1.42
N TYR A 148 -7.14 -12.00 2.40
CA TYR A 148 -7.50 -12.07 3.82
C TYR A 148 -8.55 -11.01 4.21
N PHE A 149 -8.32 -9.75 3.81
CA PHE A 149 -9.17 -8.63 4.23
C PHE A 149 -10.43 -8.46 3.37
N ARG A 150 -10.36 -8.68 2.07
CA ARG A 150 -11.46 -8.51 1.10
C ARG A 150 -12.19 -9.79 0.77
N GLY A 151 -11.57 -10.95 1.00
CA GLY A 151 -12.11 -12.25 0.61
C GLY A 151 -11.58 -12.70 -0.74
N ALA A 152 -12.10 -13.84 -1.23
CA ALA A 152 -11.68 -14.37 -2.52
C ALA A 152 -12.01 -13.41 -3.67
N PRO A 153 -11.17 -13.33 -4.73
CA PRO A 153 -11.41 -12.45 -5.89
C PRO A 153 -12.74 -12.70 -6.62
N ASP A 154 -13.26 -13.91 -6.53
CA ASP A 154 -14.54 -14.34 -7.12
C ASP A 154 -15.74 -14.17 -6.18
N GLY A 155 -15.53 -13.64 -4.97
CA GLY A 155 -16.56 -13.48 -3.94
C GLY A 155 -16.97 -14.78 -3.24
N SER A 156 -16.30 -15.91 -3.49
CA SER A 156 -16.64 -17.21 -2.90
C SER A 156 -16.33 -17.31 -1.40
N THR A 157 -15.49 -16.42 -0.88
CA THR A 157 -15.17 -16.29 0.55
C THR A 157 -15.29 -14.83 0.96
N ALA A 158 -15.96 -14.55 2.08
CA ALA A 158 -16.01 -13.21 2.68
C ALA A 158 -14.69 -12.85 3.37
N GLY A 159 -14.25 -11.61 3.22
CA GLY A 159 -13.06 -11.08 3.87
C GLY A 159 -13.25 -10.69 5.33
N ARG A 160 -12.13 -10.40 6.01
CA ARG A 160 -12.05 -9.99 7.41
C ARG A 160 -12.10 -8.48 7.60
N ASP A 161 -13.21 -7.85 7.19
CA ASP A 161 -13.46 -6.41 7.38
C ASP A 161 -13.55 -6.02 8.86
N ASP A 162 -13.90 -6.97 9.74
CA ASP A 162 -13.86 -6.83 11.19
C ASP A 162 -12.45 -6.50 11.68
N VAL A 163 -11.45 -7.28 11.23
CA VAL A 163 -10.05 -7.11 11.61
C VAL A 163 -9.48 -5.84 10.97
N ALA A 164 -9.81 -5.55 9.72
CA ALA A 164 -9.41 -4.32 9.05
C ALA A 164 -9.85 -3.07 9.85
N ARG A 165 -11.10 -3.06 10.32
CA ARG A 165 -11.66 -1.97 11.13
C ARG A 165 -10.94 -1.81 12.47
N GLU A 166 -10.56 -2.92 13.11
CA GLU A 166 -9.83 -2.88 14.38
C GLU A 166 -8.44 -2.26 14.18
N ILE A 167 -7.71 -2.69 13.15
CA ILE A 167 -6.38 -2.15 12.82
C ILE A 167 -6.46 -0.64 12.53
N SER A 168 -7.40 -0.21 11.67
CA SER A 168 -7.52 1.21 11.31
C SER A 168 -7.89 2.08 12.51
N LYS A 169 -8.76 1.58 13.40
CA LYS A 169 -9.15 2.26 14.62
C LYS A 169 -7.97 2.38 15.59
N ASN A 170 -7.25 1.29 15.85
CA ASN A 170 -6.09 1.28 16.73
C ASN A 170 -5.02 2.28 16.26
N ALA A 171 -4.76 2.31 14.95
CA ALA A 171 -3.85 3.27 14.32
C ALA A 171 -4.27 4.72 14.60
N MET A 172 -5.53 5.03 14.31
CA MET A 172 -6.09 6.37 14.44
C MET A 172 -6.08 6.83 15.91
N ASP A 173 -6.51 5.96 16.83
CA ASP A 173 -6.52 6.22 18.27
C ASP A 173 -5.08 6.43 18.80
N PHE A 174 -4.11 5.64 18.33
CA PHE A 174 -2.72 5.84 18.68
C PHE A 174 -2.22 7.21 18.23
N VAL A 175 -2.44 7.59 16.97
CA VAL A 175 -1.94 8.88 16.46
C VAL A 175 -2.62 10.06 17.17
N HIS A 176 -3.92 9.96 17.45
CA HIS A 176 -4.65 11.01 18.19
C HIS A 176 -4.17 11.19 19.62
N ASN A 177 -3.81 10.11 20.32
CA ASN A 177 -3.51 10.16 21.73
C ASN A 177 -2.02 10.28 22.04
N HIS A 178 -1.16 9.68 21.22
CA HIS A 178 0.27 9.51 21.51
C HIS A 178 1.19 10.19 20.50
N TRP A 179 0.72 10.50 19.28
CA TRP A 179 1.56 11.11 18.23
C TRP A 179 1.09 12.54 17.88
N ARG A 180 1.02 13.39 18.90
CA ARG A 180 0.72 14.83 18.79
C ARG A 180 2.01 15.64 18.57
N TRP A 181 1.89 16.80 17.93
CA TRP A 181 3.00 17.74 17.69
C TRP A 181 3.79 18.11 18.96
N VAL A 182 3.15 18.07 20.13
CA VAL A 182 3.77 18.41 21.43
C VAL A 182 4.73 17.32 21.94
N GLY A 183 4.75 16.12 21.35
CA GLY A 183 5.62 15.00 21.76
C GLY A 183 6.90 14.82 20.95
N VAL A 184 7.14 15.63 19.91
CA VAL A 184 8.28 15.45 18.99
C VAL A 184 9.45 16.39 19.33
N CYS A 185 9.23 17.40 20.18
CA CYS A 185 10.28 18.30 20.69
C CYS A 185 10.34 18.21 22.21
N GLY A 186 11.24 17.40 22.76
CA GLY A 186 11.53 17.45 24.19
C GLY A 186 12.15 16.19 24.77
N GLN A 187 13.40 15.91 24.40
CA GLN A 187 14.43 15.39 25.31
C GLN A 187 15.80 15.43 24.61
N SER A 188 16.42 16.62 24.68
CA SER A 188 17.87 16.83 24.63
C SER A 188 18.19 18.10 25.39
#